data_AF-A0A7S2QZP8-F1
#
_entry.id   AF-A0A7S2QZP8-F1
#
_cell.length_a   1.000
_cell.length_b   1.000
_cell.length_c   1.000
_cell.angle_alpha   90.00
_cell.angle_beta   90.00
_cell.angle_gamma   90.00
#
_symmetry.space_group_name_H-M   'P 1'
#
loop_
_entity.id
_entity.type
_entity.pdbx_description
1 polymer ?
#
loop_
_entity_poly.entity_id
_entity_poly.type
_entity_poly.pdbx_seq_one_letter_code
_entity_poly.pdbx_strand_id
1 'polypeptide(L)'
;MTTILATTSSSSSSSGGGGGGVDATRTCAAKVTGHEYVCTGEDYYLDKDHQGEEIIIDYGVQQVVDGSETEIAMTNYVIEKMEHYVKTVILPNEKYEGIQNRCKNFNELCAFWTSIGECDTNRTYMMTLCAASC
;
A
#
# COMPACT_ATOMS: atom_id res chain seq x y z
N MET A 1 -44.74 -17.31 -36.84
CA MET A 1 -45.25 -16.07 -37.47
C MET A 1 -46.05 -15.39 -36.38
N THR A 2 -45.53 -14.38 -35.67
CA THR A 2 -45.42 -13.01 -36.17
C THR A 2 -44.28 -12.27 -35.48
N THR A 3 -43.44 -11.66 -36.30
CA THR A 3 -42.36 -10.74 -35.97
C THR A 3 -42.94 -9.38 -35.55
N ILE A 4 -42.43 -8.77 -34.47
CA ILE A 4 -42.44 -7.30 -34.35
C ILE A 4 -41.03 -6.87 -33.96
N LEU A 5 -40.33 -6.30 -34.93
CA LEU A 5 -39.19 -5.41 -34.75
C LEU A 5 -39.74 -4.00 -34.57
N ALA A 6 -39.20 -3.24 -33.61
CA ALA A 6 -39.28 -1.79 -33.60
C ALA A 6 -37.88 -1.23 -33.35
N THR A 7 -37.31 -0.69 -34.43
CA THR A 7 -36.23 0.29 -34.51
C THR A 7 -36.76 1.66 -33.98
N THR A 8 -36.04 2.65 -33.46
CA THR A 8 -34.80 3.31 -33.90
C THR A 8 -34.28 4.30 -32.82
N SER A 9 -32.94 4.46 -32.76
CA SER A 9 -32.13 5.70 -32.61
C SER A 9 -32.27 6.68 -31.43
N SER A 10 -31.14 6.80 -30.70
CA SER A 10 -30.36 8.02 -30.31
C SER A 10 -31.12 9.24 -29.72
N SER A 11 -30.78 9.81 -28.55
CA SER A 11 -29.50 10.49 -28.26
C SER A 11 -29.41 10.90 -26.77
N SER A 12 -28.23 10.69 -26.18
CA SER A 12 -27.51 11.42 -25.10
C SER A 12 -28.23 12.42 -24.18
N SER A 13 -28.01 12.24 -22.86
CA SER A 13 -27.72 13.33 -21.91
C SER A 13 -26.86 12.79 -20.77
N SER A 14 -25.67 13.37 -20.65
CA SER A 14 -24.57 13.00 -19.77
C SER A 14 -24.72 13.61 -18.37
N SER A 15 -24.38 12.85 -17.33
CA SER A 15 -23.81 13.32 -16.05
C SER A 15 -23.16 12.07 -15.42
N GLY A 16 -21.86 11.88 -15.39
CA GLY A 16 -20.83 12.77 -14.85
C GLY A 16 -20.35 12.15 -13.53
N GLY A 17 -19.22 11.44 -13.55
CA GLY A 17 -18.65 10.79 -12.38
C GLY A 17 -17.62 9.71 -12.74
N GLY A 18 -16.52 10.12 -13.39
CA GLY A 18 -15.35 9.27 -13.52
C GLY A 18 -14.69 9.08 -12.16
N GLY A 19 -14.81 7.90 -11.59
CA GLY A 19 -13.93 7.40 -10.54
C GLY A 19 -13.13 6.27 -11.15
N GLY A 20 -11.87 6.54 -11.53
CA GLY A 20 -10.94 5.50 -11.93
C GLY A 20 -10.88 4.45 -10.83
N GLY A 21 -10.96 3.17 -11.23
CA GLY A 21 -10.84 2.05 -10.30
C GLY A 21 -9.51 2.15 -9.58
N VAL A 22 -9.54 2.58 -8.32
CA VAL A 22 -8.41 2.42 -7.41
C VAL A 22 -8.38 0.94 -7.03
N ASP A 23 -7.47 0.22 -7.68
CA ASP A 23 -7.20 -1.19 -7.42
C ASP A 23 -6.83 -1.37 -5.94
N ALA A 24 -7.70 -2.03 -5.18
CA ALA A 24 -7.72 -2.07 -3.71
C ALA A 24 -6.58 -2.90 -3.08
N THR A 25 -5.50 -3.14 -3.83
CA THR A 25 -4.41 -4.05 -3.49
C THR A 25 -3.03 -3.40 -3.52
N ARG A 26 -2.93 -2.08 -3.66
CA ARG A 26 -1.65 -1.37 -3.75
C ARG A 26 -1.21 -0.83 -2.40
N THR A 27 0.00 -1.16 -1.95
CA THR A 27 0.61 -0.48 -0.79
C THR A 27 1.39 0.65 -1.28
N CYS A 28 1.30 1.77 -0.56
CA CYS A 28 2.22 2.86 -0.75
C CYS A 28 2.92 3.23 0.54
N ALA A 29 4.24 3.35 0.49
CA ALA A 29 5.04 4.04 1.50
C ALA A 29 5.20 5.51 1.05
N ALA A 30 4.89 6.47 1.91
CA ALA A 30 5.23 7.87 1.64
C ALA A 30 6.76 8.05 1.68
N LYS A 31 7.34 8.74 0.70
CA LYS A 31 8.73 9.20 0.79
C LYS A 31 8.83 10.34 1.81
N VAL A 32 10.04 10.56 2.31
CA VAL A 32 10.46 11.59 3.29
C VAL A 32 9.86 12.99 3.02
N THR A 33 9.54 13.33 1.77
CA THR A 33 8.95 14.62 1.36
C THR A 33 7.42 14.70 1.48
N GLY A 34 6.73 13.64 1.91
CA GLY A 34 5.29 13.60 2.22
C GLY A 34 4.33 13.72 1.03
N HIS A 35 4.82 14.12 -0.14
CA HIS A 35 4.02 14.30 -1.37
C HIS A 35 4.30 13.25 -2.45
N GLU A 36 5.30 12.39 -2.24
CA GLU A 36 5.69 11.35 -3.17
C GLU A 36 5.43 10.00 -2.51
N TYR A 37 4.63 9.14 -3.16
CA TYR A 37 4.21 7.85 -2.63
C TYR A 37 4.82 6.72 -3.46
N VAL A 38 5.30 5.68 -2.80
CA VAL A 38 5.94 4.51 -3.40
C VAL A 38 4.96 3.37 -3.38
N CYS A 39 4.22 3.21 -4.48
CA CYS A 39 3.14 2.23 -4.57
C CYS A 39 3.54 0.98 -5.36
N THR A 40 3.19 -0.24 -4.90
CA THR A 40 3.27 -1.42 -5.78
C THR A 40 2.33 -1.26 -6.97
N GLY A 41 2.82 -1.32 -8.21
CA GLY A 41 1.97 -1.51 -9.40
C GLY A 41 2.12 -0.54 -10.58
N GLU A 42 2.70 0.65 -10.45
CA GLU A 42 2.95 1.52 -11.64
C GLU A 42 4.29 2.27 -11.65
N ASP A 43 5.04 2.31 -10.53
CA ASP A 43 6.43 2.78 -10.48
C ASP A 43 7.20 1.92 -9.46
N TYR A 44 7.55 0.70 -9.86
CA TYR A 44 8.19 -0.32 -9.02
C TYR A 44 9.48 0.20 -8.36
N TYR A 45 9.69 -0.07 -7.06
CA TYR A 45 11.06 -0.27 -6.60
C TYR A 45 11.51 -1.62 -7.13
N LEU A 46 12.18 -1.55 -8.27
CA LEU A 46 13.14 -2.52 -8.75
C LEU A 46 14.31 -2.57 -7.76
N ASP A 47 14.13 -3.22 -6.60
CA ASP A 47 15.30 -3.61 -5.82
C ASP A 47 15.86 -4.89 -6.42
N LYS A 48 17.19 -4.97 -6.50
CA LYS A 48 17.85 -6.15 -7.05
C LYS A 48 18.22 -7.04 -5.89
N ASP A 49 17.87 -8.31 -5.99
CA ASP A 49 18.42 -9.31 -5.09
C ASP A 49 19.95 -9.41 -5.27
N HIS A 50 20.61 -10.24 -4.44
CA HIS A 50 22.06 -10.47 -4.57
C HIS A 50 22.48 -11.05 -5.93
N GLN A 51 21.53 -11.56 -6.71
CA GLN A 51 21.72 -12.22 -8.00
C GLN A 51 21.35 -11.28 -9.17
N GLY A 52 20.86 -10.07 -8.89
CA GLY A 52 20.47 -9.07 -9.87
C GLY A 52 19.02 -9.16 -10.37
N GLU A 53 18.18 -10.01 -9.76
CA GLU A 53 16.78 -10.20 -10.08
C GLU A 53 15.89 -9.13 -9.43
N GLU A 54 14.87 -8.68 -10.16
CA GLU A 54 13.89 -7.71 -9.69
C GLU A 54 13.01 -8.32 -8.58
N ILE A 55 13.15 -7.81 -7.35
CA ILE A 55 12.25 -8.14 -6.26
C ILE A 55 11.13 -7.10 -6.22
N ILE A 56 9.90 -7.57 -6.46
CA ILE A 56 8.69 -6.79 -6.17
C ILE A 56 8.36 -6.96 -4.70
N ILE A 57 8.41 -5.85 -3.96
CA ILE A 57 8.08 -5.82 -2.53
C ILE A 57 6.67 -5.28 -2.36
N ASP A 58 5.77 -6.09 -1.82
CA ASP A 58 4.40 -5.70 -1.50
C ASP A 58 4.24 -5.46 -0.01
N TYR A 59 4.01 -4.20 0.35
CA TYR A 59 3.90 -3.73 1.73
C TYR A 59 2.44 -3.73 2.28
N GLY A 60 1.41 -4.22 1.56
CA GLY A 60 -0.04 -4.00 1.86
C GLY A 60 -0.88 -2.94 1.08
N VAL A 61 -1.58 -2.00 1.76
CA VAL A 61 -2.42 -0.89 1.24
C VAL A 61 -1.78 0.48 1.49
N GLN A 62 -2.13 1.52 0.70
CA GLN A 62 -1.64 2.89 0.89
C GLN A 62 -1.84 3.37 2.33
N GLN A 63 -0.78 3.93 2.93
CA GLN A 63 -0.85 4.50 4.27
C GLN A 63 -1.23 5.99 4.21
N VAL A 64 -2.13 6.41 5.09
CA VAL A 64 -2.53 7.81 5.27
C VAL A 64 -1.53 8.53 6.15
N VAL A 65 -1.10 9.72 5.73
CA VAL A 65 -0.25 10.64 6.49
C VAL A 65 -1.00 11.96 6.61
N ASP A 66 -1.69 12.13 7.73
CA ASP A 66 -2.54 13.30 8.00
C ASP A 66 -2.55 13.59 9.53
N GLY A 67 -3.18 14.69 9.93
CA GLY A 67 -3.33 15.10 11.32
C GLY A 67 -2.46 16.29 11.70
N SER A 68 -2.10 16.38 12.97
CA SER A 68 -1.17 17.38 13.48
C SER A 68 0.24 17.18 12.94
N GLU A 69 1.06 18.23 12.96
CA GLU A 69 2.47 18.15 12.54
C GLU A 69 3.24 17.02 13.25
N THR A 70 2.94 16.80 14.54
CA THR A 70 3.53 15.71 15.32
C THR A 70 3.05 14.33 14.85
N GLU A 71 1.75 14.16 14.61
CA GLU A 71 1.20 12.88 14.11
C GLU A 71 1.74 12.54 12.72
N ILE A 72 1.84 13.54 11.85
CA ILE A 72 2.45 13.42 10.51
C ILE A 72 3.91 12.97 10.63
N ALA A 73 4.71 13.65 11.48
CA ALA A 73 6.12 13.32 11.65
C ALA A 73 6.33 11.91 12.22
N MET A 74 5.54 11.50 13.20
CA MET A 74 5.62 10.16 13.79
C MET A 74 5.17 9.07 12.81
N THR A 75 4.13 9.33 12.02
CA THR A 75 3.66 8.40 10.97
C THR A 75 4.72 8.21 9.89
N ASN A 76 5.33 9.30 9.41
CA ASN A 76 6.43 9.24 8.44
C ASN A 76 7.63 8.46 8.99
N TYR A 77 8.00 8.69 10.26
CA TYR A 77 9.08 7.93 10.90
C TYR A 77 8.85 6.41 10.85
N VAL A 78 7.62 5.96 11.09
CA VAL A 78 7.27 4.52 10.99
C VAL A 78 7.42 4.02 9.56
N ILE A 79 6.92 4.77 8.58
CA ILE A 79 7.00 4.39 7.16
C ILE A 79 8.46 4.24 6.72
N GLU A 80 9.31 5.23 7.04
CA GLU A 80 10.74 5.22 6.72
C GLU A 80 11.47 4.06 7.39
N LYS A 81 11.17 3.82 8.68
CA LYS A 81 11.78 2.73 9.44
C LYS A 81 11.40 1.36 8.89
N MET A 82 10.14 1.17 8.50
CA MET A 82 9.66 -0.06 7.86
C MET A 82 10.37 -0.31 6.53
N GLU A 83 10.43 0.69 5.66
CA GLU A 83 11.14 0.59 4.37
C GLU A 83 12.62 0.24 4.58
N HIS A 84 13.28 0.94 5.51
CA HIS A 84 14.67 0.68 5.86
C HIS A 84 14.88 -0.76 6.37
N TYR A 85 14.00 -1.25 7.24
CA TYR A 85 14.08 -2.61 7.77
C TYR A 85 13.95 -3.65 6.65
N VAL A 86 12.99 -3.48 5.74
CA VAL A 86 12.83 -4.40 4.61
C VAL A 86 14.09 -4.40 3.74
N LYS A 87 14.58 -3.22 3.32
CA LYS A 87 15.73 -3.10 2.43
C LYS A 87 17.05 -3.59 3.03
N THR A 88 17.26 -3.38 4.33
CA THR A 88 18.56 -3.66 4.96
C THR A 88 18.61 -4.98 5.73
N VAL A 89 17.46 -5.53 6.11
CA VAL A 89 17.39 -6.75 6.93
C VAL A 89 16.68 -7.89 6.20
N ILE A 90 15.57 -7.61 5.51
CA ILE A 90 14.75 -8.64 4.87
C ILE A 90 15.33 -9.06 3.53
N LEU A 91 15.45 -8.12 2.58
CA LEU A 91 15.92 -8.41 1.22
C LEU A 91 17.30 -9.06 1.16
N PRO A 92 18.32 -8.61 1.91
CA PRO A 92 19.64 -9.20 1.79
C PRO A 92 19.78 -10.54 2.53
N ASN A 93 18.72 -11.07 3.13
CA ASN A 93 18.80 -12.25 3.97
C ASN A 93 17.97 -13.39 3.38
N GLU A 94 18.66 -14.39 2.82
CA GLU A 94 18.06 -15.61 2.25
C GLU A 94 17.09 -16.32 3.20
N LYS A 95 17.27 -16.17 4.52
CA LYS A 95 16.35 -16.71 5.53
C LYS A 95 14.91 -16.17 5.39
N TYR A 96 14.76 -14.98 4.82
CA TYR A 96 13.48 -14.26 4.75
C TYR A 96 12.89 -14.21 3.33
N GLU A 97 13.47 -14.92 2.36
CA GLU A 97 13.00 -15.00 0.97
C GLU A 97 11.52 -15.42 0.88
N GLY A 98 11.06 -16.30 1.79
CA GLY A 98 9.66 -16.72 1.90
C GLY A 98 8.75 -15.83 2.76
N ILE A 99 9.29 -14.76 3.37
CA ILE A 99 8.58 -13.89 4.33
C ILE A 99 8.35 -12.49 3.76
N GLN A 100 9.19 -12.04 2.83
CA GLN A 100 9.16 -10.69 2.26
C GLN A 100 7.77 -10.22 1.80
N ASN A 101 6.97 -11.11 1.21
CA ASN A 101 5.63 -10.80 0.72
C ASN A 101 4.50 -11.21 1.69
N ARG A 102 4.83 -11.52 2.94
CA ARG A 102 3.85 -11.89 3.99
C ARG A 102 3.64 -10.79 5.01
N CYS A 103 4.61 -9.91 5.18
CA CYS A 103 4.50 -8.75 6.07
C CYS A 103 3.85 -7.60 5.29
N LYS A 104 2.52 -7.46 5.43
CA LYS A 104 1.72 -6.45 4.73
C LYS A 104 0.86 -5.66 5.71
N ASN A 105 0.55 -4.43 5.32
CA ASN A 105 -0.44 -3.57 5.94
C ASN A 105 -1.78 -3.69 5.20
N PHE A 106 -2.81 -4.25 5.79
CA PHE A 106 -4.15 -4.34 5.21
C PHE A 106 -5.06 -3.18 5.62
N ASN A 107 -4.54 -2.21 6.38
CA ASN A 107 -5.26 -1.01 6.76
C ASN A 107 -4.42 0.25 6.47
N GLU A 108 -5.07 1.32 6.04
CA GLU A 108 -4.43 2.60 5.69
C GLU A 108 -3.86 3.35 6.89
N LEU A 109 -4.24 2.99 8.12
CA LEU A 109 -3.79 3.62 9.36
C LEU A 109 -2.72 2.80 10.10
N CYS A 110 -2.19 1.73 9.52
CA CYS A 110 -1.20 0.88 10.20
C CYS A 110 0.03 1.65 10.66
N ALA A 111 0.58 2.54 9.83
CA ALA A 111 1.73 3.36 10.19
C ALA A 111 1.42 4.29 11.37
N PHE A 112 0.26 4.95 11.35
CA PHE A 112 -0.18 5.81 12.45
C PHE A 112 -0.38 5.03 13.75
N TRP A 113 -1.06 3.88 13.69
CA TRP A 113 -1.30 3.03 14.86
C TRP A 113 -0.01 2.48 15.47
N THR A 114 0.95 2.05 14.65
CA THR A 114 2.29 1.73 15.16
C THR A 114 2.90 2.92 15.88
N SER A 115 2.80 4.13 15.30
CA SER A 115 3.45 5.32 15.85
C SER A 115 2.96 5.69 17.25
N ILE A 116 1.75 5.26 17.61
CA ILE A 116 1.14 5.47 18.94
C ILE A 116 1.20 4.22 19.85
N GLY A 117 1.89 3.16 19.42
CA GLY A 117 2.20 1.99 20.26
C GLY A 117 1.25 0.78 20.12
N GLU A 118 0.39 0.74 19.10
CA GLU A 118 -0.59 -0.35 18.94
C GLU A 118 0.05 -1.73 18.73
N CYS A 119 1.30 -1.80 18.25
CA CYS A 119 2.00 -3.08 18.10
C CYS A 119 2.20 -3.81 19.44
N ASP A 120 2.31 -3.07 20.54
CA ASP A 120 2.46 -3.61 21.88
C ASP A 120 1.10 -3.77 22.58
N THR A 121 0.24 -2.75 22.48
CA THR A 121 -1.05 -2.70 23.21
C THR A 121 -2.15 -3.53 22.53
N ASN A 122 -2.07 -3.71 21.21
CA ASN A 122 -3.06 -4.38 20.38
C ASN A 122 -2.40 -5.36 19.40
N ARG A 123 -1.42 -6.11 19.92
CA ARG A 123 -0.55 -6.99 19.17
C ARG A 123 -1.28 -7.95 18.23
N THR A 124 -2.38 -8.57 18.66
CA THR A 124 -3.09 -9.54 17.82
C THR A 124 -3.68 -8.92 16.56
N TYR A 125 -4.29 -7.73 16.69
CA TYR A 125 -4.83 -7.00 15.55
C TYR A 125 -3.70 -6.53 14.63
N MET A 126 -2.67 -5.90 15.22
CA MET A 126 -1.56 -5.34 14.47
C MET A 126 -0.74 -6.41 13.74
N MET A 127 -0.48 -7.57 14.34
CA MET A 127 0.22 -8.66 13.65
C MET A 127 -0.61 -9.31 12.53
N THR A 128 -1.93 -9.14 12.56
CA THR A 128 -2.84 -9.68 11.52
C THR A 128 -3.00 -8.70 10.37
N LEU A 129 -3.15 -7.40 10.68
CA LEU A 129 -3.52 -6.38 9.70
C LEU A 129 -2.42 -5.36 9.41
N CYS A 130 -1.37 -5.27 10.21
CA CYS A 130 -0.35 -4.22 10.15
C CYS A 130 1.05 -4.79 10.34
N ALA A 131 1.29 -6.01 9.85
CA ALA A 131 2.51 -6.75 10.12
C ALA A 131 3.76 -6.09 9.51
N ALA A 132 3.61 -5.33 8.43
CA ALA A 132 4.74 -4.60 7.84
C ALA A 132 5.18 -3.44 8.74
N SER A 133 4.22 -2.72 9.34
CA SER A 133 4.50 -1.53 10.13
C SER A 133 5.01 -1.79 11.56
N CYS A 134 5.07 -3.02 12.10
CA CYS A 134 5.35 -3.27 13.53
C CYS A 134 6.82 -3.56 13.95
#